data_AF-V4NPF3-F1
#
_entry.id   AF-V4NPF3-F1
#
_cell.length_a   1.000
_cell.length_b   1.000
_cell.length_c   1.000
_cell.angle_alpha   90.00
_cell.angle_beta   90.00
_cell.angle_gamma   90.00
#
_symmetry.space_group_name_H-M   'P 1'
#
loop_
_entity.id
_entity.type
_entity.pdbx_description
1 polymer ?
#
loop_
_entity_poly.entity_id
_entity_poly.type
_entity_poly.pdbx_seq_one_letter_code
_entity_poly.pdbx_strand_id
1 'polypeptide(L)'
;PRVVFPSESLQATNADSDLTRPDGFTLEQLGDKSVGYPLTRGNLGNLMTFKLNKYRNVQFAIGSGNTEFWLRSLREDNPAQAKAWAQVYTTHYKPTAADVGALTDAQAAQKYALRSIKVNGKPLSADVNLLAGDVNAWNKTEADGRYLAKTGGNITGGISSSSWVSAAAL
;
A
#
# COMPACT_ATOMS: atom_id res chain seq x y z
N PRO A 1 33.45 -6.61 -30.94
CA PRO A 1 32.29 -7.39 -30.45
C PRO A 1 32.62 -8.88 -30.35
N ARG A 2 32.85 -9.38 -29.14
CA ARG A 2 32.96 -10.81 -28.87
C ARG A 2 31.55 -11.31 -28.53
N VAL A 3 31.00 -12.18 -29.37
CA VAL A 3 29.75 -12.91 -29.13
C VAL A 3 30.16 -14.34 -28.80
N VAL A 4 29.76 -14.83 -27.62
CA VAL A 4 30.07 -16.18 -27.15
C VAL A 4 28.76 -16.93 -26.97
N PHE A 5 28.66 -18.09 -27.62
CA PHE A 5 27.58 -19.04 -27.40
C PHE A 5 28.09 -20.17 -26.50
N PRO A 6 27.25 -20.72 -25.60
CA PRO A 6 27.68 -21.74 -24.67
C PRO A 6 28.14 -23.02 -25.39
N SER A 7 29.22 -23.63 -24.89
CA SER A 7 29.60 -25.00 -25.25
C SER A 7 28.66 -26.01 -24.58
N GLU A 8 28.39 -27.15 -25.21
CA GLU A 8 27.43 -28.19 -24.77
C GLU A 8 27.65 -28.74 -23.35
N SER A 9 28.79 -28.45 -22.71
CA SER A 9 29.03 -28.74 -21.29
C SER A 9 28.59 -27.59 -20.39
N LEU A 10 27.78 -27.88 -19.35
CA LEU A 10 27.50 -26.99 -18.21
C LEU A 10 28.82 -26.47 -17.60
N GLN A 11 29.28 -25.31 -18.03
CA GLN A 11 30.38 -24.63 -17.37
C GLN A 11 29.85 -24.03 -16.07
N ALA A 12 30.35 -24.52 -14.94
CA ALA A 12 30.09 -23.95 -13.63
C ALA A 12 30.50 -22.47 -13.64
N THR A 13 29.53 -21.56 -13.59
CA THR A 13 29.78 -20.13 -13.57
C THR A 13 29.72 -19.61 -12.14
N ASN A 14 30.56 -18.64 -11.79
CA ASN A 14 30.59 -18.07 -10.45
C ASN A 14 30.36 -16.56 -10.53
N ALA A 15 29.28 -16.09 -9.89
CA ALA A 15 28.90 -14.68 -9.91
C ALA A 15 29.95 -13.74 -9.26
N ASP A 16 30.86 -14.26 -8.44
CA ASP A 16 31.95 -13.47 -7.84
C ASP A 16 33.02 -13.05 -8.86
N SER A 17 33.18 -13.79 -9.96
CA SER A 17 34.14 -13.44 -11.03
C SER A 17 33.55 -12.55 -12.12
N ASP A 18 32.26 -12.25 -12.05
CA ASP A 18 31.53 -11.46 -13.05
C ASP A 18 32.04 -10.02 -13.18
N LEU A 19 32.57 -9.46 -12.08
CA LEU A 19 33.06 -8.08 -12.05
C LEU A 19 34.20 -7.86 -13.05
N THR A 20 35.12 -8.83 -13.11
CA THR A 20 36.35 -8.79 -13.91
C THR A 20 36.22 -9.55 -15.23
N ARG A 21 35.00 -9.90 -15.68
CA ARG A 21 34.80 -10.50 -17.01
C ARG A 21 35.37 -9.60 -18.13
N PRO A 22 35.79 -10.19 -19.25
CA PRO A 22 36.17 -9.41 -20.44
C PRO A 22 35.01 -8.55 -20.95
N ASP A 23 35.34 -7.44 -21.60
CA ASP A 23 34.35 -6.61 -22.28
C ASP A 23 33.72 -7.40 -23.45
N GLY A 24 32.40 -7.25 -23.63
CA GLY A 24 31.65 -7.92 -24.68
C GLY A 24 30.19 -8.18 -24.34
N PHE A 25 29.57 -8.97 -25.21
CA PHE A 25 28.23 -9.49 -25.04
C PHE A 25 28.31 -11.02 -24.86
N THR A 26 27.83 -11.53 -23.73
CA THR A 26 27.82 -12.97 -23.46
C THR A 26 26.42 -13.47 -23.15
N LEU A 27 26.13 -14.70 -23.61
CA LEU A 27 24.98 -15.49 -23.20
C LEU A 27 25.51 -16.80 -22.63
N GLU A 28 25.23 -17.04 -21.35
CA GLU A 28 25.75 -18.18 -20.59
C GLU A 28 24.59 -18.93 -19.94
N GLN A 29 24.70 -20.25 -19.86
CA GLN A 29 23.71 -21.08 -19.17
C GLN A 29 23.96 -21.00 -17.65
N LEU A 30 22.89 -20.79 -16.88
CA LEU A 30 22.86 -21.00 -15.44
C LEU A 30 22.27 -22.37 -15.14
N GLY A 31 22.90 -23.11 -14.24
CA GLY A 31 22.47 -24.45 -13.81
C GLY A 31 22.95 -24.78 -12.41
N ASP A 32 22.77 -26.03 -11.97
CA ASP A 32 23.06 -26.49 -10.59
C ASP A 32 24.51 -26.27 -10.12
N LYS A 33 25.46 -26.18 -11.07
CA LYS A 33 26.87 -25.90 -10.77
C LYS A 33 27.20 -24.40 -10.71
N SER A 34 26.24 -23.53 -11.04
CA SER A 34 26.41 -22.09 -11.03
C SER A 34 26.18 -21.55 -9.62
N VAL A 35 27.06 -20.68 -9.15
CA VAL A 35 27.06 -20.21 -7.76
C VAL A 35 26.97 -18.68 -7.68
N GLY A 36 26.26 -18.16 -6.67
CA GLY A 36 26.13 -16.72 -6.40
C GLY A 36 25.14 -15.96 -7.29
N TYR A 37 24.34 -16.66 -8.09
CA TYR A 37 23.25 -16.07 -8.88
C TYR A 37 21.94 -16.04 -8.09
N PRO A 38 21.03 -15.10 -8.39
CA PRO A 38 19.88 -14.81 -7.52
C PRO A 38 18.65 -15.67 -7.81
N LEU A 39 18.79 -16.74 -8.62
CA LEU A 39 17.64 -17.57 -8.99
C LEU A 39 17.13 -18.32 -7.75
N THR A 40 15.85 -18.16 -7.46
CA THR A 40 15.16 -18.75 -6.29
C THR A 40 14.09 -19.75 -6.68
N ARG A 41 13.66 -19.76 -7.95
CA ARG A 41 12.59 -20.64 -8.47
C ARG A 41 13.17 -21.80 -9.28
N GLY A 42 14.32 -22.31 -8.84
CA GLY A 42 15.15 -23.30 -9.51
C GLY A 42 16.52 -22.74 -9.89
N ASN A 43 17.47 -23.61 -10.21
CA ASN A 43 18.84 -23.22 -10.55
C ASN A 43 19.08 -23.07 -12.07
N LEU A 44 18.06 -23.34 -12.88
CA LEU A 44 18.15 -23.33 -14.34
C LEU A 44 17.76 -21.97 -14.89
N GLY A 45 18.60 -21.41 -15.75
CA GLY A 45 18.35 -20.12 -16.39
C GLY A 45 19.42 -19.72 -17.38
N ASN A 46 19.41 -18.45 -17.74
CA ASN A 46 20.41 -17.83 -18.61
C ASN A 46 20.94 -16.56 -17.96
N LEU A 47 22.22 -16.30 -18.17
CA LEU A 47 22.87 -15.05 -17.84
C LEU A 47 23.23 -14.32 -19.12
N MET A 48 22.75 -13.08 -19.25
CA MET A 48 23.17 -12.17 -20.30
C MET A 48 24.07 -11.11 -19.70
N THR A 49 25.26 -10.90 -20.28
CA THR A 49 26.19 -9.85 -19.84
C THR A 49 26.43 -8.85 -20.97
N PHE A 50 26.36 -7.57 -20.63
CA PHE A 50 26.68 -6.43 -21.49
C PHE A 50 27.77 -5.62 -20.81
N LYS A 51 29.03 -5.87 -21.18
CA LYS A 51 30.17 -5.15 -20.61
C LYS A 51 30.88 -4.34 -21.69
N LEU A 52 31.03 -3.04 -21.46
CA LEU A 52 31.79 -2.14 -22.34
C LEU A 52 33.13 -1.72 -21.73
N ASN A 53 33.19 -1.62 -20.39
CA ASN A 53 34.39 -1.33 -19.61
C ASN A 53 34.10 -1.52 -18.11
N LYS A 54 35.08 -1.19 -17.25
CA LYS A 54 34.97 -1.29 -15.79
C LYS A 54 33.83 -0.50 -15.13
N TYR A 55 33.24 0.48 -15.82
CA TYR A 55 32.14 1.33 -15.32
C TYR A 55 30.77 1.00 -15.96
N ARG A 56 30.76 0.11 -16.95
CA ARG A 56 29.59 -0.20 -17.78
C ARG A 56 29.54 -1.70 -17.96
N ASN A 57 29.06 -2.37 -16.92
CA ASN A 57 28.78 -3.81 -16.91
C ASN A 57 27.35 -3.99 -16.40
N VAL A 58 26.48 -4.57 -17.22
CA VAL A 58 25.08 -4.85 -16.89
C VAL A 58 24.80 -6.32 -17.13
N GLN A 59 24.03 -6.92 -16.23
CA GLN A 59 23.68 -8.31 -16.33
C GLN A 59 22.19 -8.54 -16.08
N PHE A 60 21.68 -9.56 -16.77
CA PHE A 60 20.35 -10.10 -16.58
C PHE A 60 20.45 -11.59 -16.29
N ALA A 61 19.85 -12.04 -15.19
CA ALA A 61 19.66 -13.46 -14.91
C ALA A 61 18.18 -13.78 -15.09
N ILE A 62 17.88 -14.72 -15.98
CA ILE A 62 16.52 -15.06 -16.40
C ILE A 62 16.31 -16.54 -16.13
N GLY A 63 15.31 -16.88 -15.31
CA GLY A 63 14.98 -18.26 -14.97
C GLY A 63 14.39 -19.03 -16.16
N SER A 64 14.59 -20.35 -16.17
CA SER A 64 14.03 -21.27 -17.16
C SER A 64 12.83 -22.03 -16.59
N GLY A 65 11.76 -22.15 -17.38
CA GLY A 65 10.50 -22.77 -16.92
C GLY A 65 9.72 -21.94 -15.89
N ASN A 66 10.17 -20.72 -15.61
CA ASN A 66 9.52 -19.77 -14.70
C ASN A 66 9.67 -18.33 -15.23
N THR A 67 9.12 -17.36 -14.53
CA THR A 67 9.14 -15.92 -14.91
C THR A 67 10.11 -15.10 -14.07
N GLU A 68 11.08 -15.76 -13.44
CA GLU A 68 12.08 -15.10 -12.63
C GLU A 68 13.00 -14.26 -13.51
N PHE A 69 13.13 -12.98 -13.16
CA PHE A 69 13.97 -12.04 -13.88
C PHE A 69 14.68 -11.13 -12.89
N TRP A 70 16.00 -11.11 -12.96
CA TRP A 70 16.86 -10.29 -12.14
C TRP A 70 17.78 -9.44 -13.01
N LEU A 71 18.13 -8.27 -12.49
CA LEU A 71 19.11 -7.39 -13.10
C LEU A 71 20.12 -6.90 -12.06
N ARG A 72 21.32 -6.58 -12.53
CA ARG A 72 22.31 -5.83 -11.77
C ARG A 72 23.20 -5.00 -12.68
N SER A 73 23.81 -3.97 -12.10
CA SER A 73 24.87 -3.21 -12.75
C SER A 73 26.14 -3.29 -11.93
N LEU A 74 27.18 -3.85 -12.53
CA LEU A 74 28.48 -3.99 -11.90
C LEU A 74 29.39 -2.82 -12.25
N ARG A 75 30.18 -2.42 -11.26
CA ARG A 75 31.18 -1.38 -11.35
C ARG A 75 32.42 -1.80 -10.59
N GLU A 76 33.55 -1.91 -11.28
CA GLU A 76 34.81 -2.36 -10.67
C GLU A 76 35.32 -1.37 -9.63
N ASP A 77 35.02 -0.08 -9.81
CA ASP A 77 35.33 0.99 -8.86
C ASP A 77 34.36 1.06 -7.67
N ASN A 78 33.29 0.27 -7.68
CA ASN A 78 32.34 0.13 -6.57
C ASN A 78 31.86 -1.34 -6.43
N PRO A 79 32.77 -2.25 -6.05
CA PRO A 79 32.50 -3.69 -6.05
C PRO A 79 31.41 -4.11 -5.06
N ALA A 80 31.21 -3.34 -3.98
CA ALA A 80 30.20 -3.63 -2.97
C ALA A 80 28.77 -3.47 -3.52
N GLN A 81 28.49 -2.38 -4.23
CA GLN A 81 27.19 -2.19 -4.89
C GLN A 81 27.02 -3.06 -6.13
N ALA A 82 28.12 -3.44 -6.78
CA ALA A 82 28.13 -4.28 -7.97
C ALA A 82 27.56 -5.70 -7.75
N LYS A 83 27.58 -6.20 -6.50
CA LYS A 83 27.11 -7.56 -6.18
C LYS A 83 25.60 -7.64 -5.92
N ALA A 84 24.92 -6.50 -5.75
CA ALA A 84 23.50 -6.47 -5.44
C ALA A 84 22.65 -6.79 -6.69
N TRP A 85 21.81 -7.82 -6.59
CA TRP A 85 20.79 -8.14 -7.59
C TRP A 85 19.46 -7.49 -7.22
N ALA A 86 18.73 -7.00 -8.22
CA ALA A 86 17.37 -6.51 -8.09
C ALA A 86 16.42 -7.43 -8.87
N GLN A 87 15.38 -7.93 -8.21
CA GLN A 87 14.34 -8.73 -8.86
C GLN A 87 13.37 -7.81 -9.58
N VAL A 88 13.01 -8.14 -10.81
CA VAL A 88 12.00 -7.42 -11.58
C VAL A 88 10.63 -7.96 -11.22
N TYR A 89 9.72 -7.07 -10.81
CA TYR A 89 8.33 -7.43 -10.60
C TYR A 89 7.63 -7.76 -11.92
N THR A 90 6.82 -8.81 -11.91
CA THR A 90 6.04 -9.29 -13.06
C THR A 90 4.61 -9.60 -12.64
N THR A 91 3.75 -9.96 -13.58
CA THR A 91 2.39 -10.44 -13.27
C THR A 91 2.38 -11.72 -12.42
N HIS A 92 3.46 -12.52 -12.47
CA HIS A 92 3.66 -13.75 -11.71
C HIS A 92 4.63 -13.58 -10.51
N TYR A 93 5.14 -12.36 -10.30
CA TYR A 93 5.89 -11.93 -9.12
C TYR A 93 5.50 -10.48 -8.83
N LYS A 94 4.32 -10.31 -8.23
CA LYS A 94 3.74 -8.99 -7.99
C LYS A 94 4.41 -8.34 -6.78
N PRO A 95 4.59 -7.01 -6.76
CA PRO A 95 4.99 -6.32 -5.55
C PRO A 95 3.91 -6.47 -4.47
N THR A 96 4.35 -6.57 -3.23
CA THR A 96 3.51 -6.46 -2.04
C THR A 96 3.30 -5.00 -1.66
N ALA A 97 2.35 -4.71 -0.78
CA ALA A 97 2.16 -3.35 -0.26
C ALA A 97 3.43 -2.81 0.42
N ALA A 98 4.18 -3.69 1.10
CA ALA A 98 5.44 -3.33 1.75
C ALA A 98 6.51 -2.90 0.74
N ASP A 99 6.60 -3.58 -0.41
CA ASP A 99 7.61 -3.33 -1.44
C ASP A 99 7.52 -1.93 -2.05
N VAL A 100 6.31 -1.39 -2.17
CA VAL A 100 6.05 -0.08 -2.81
C VAL A 100 5.71 1.01 -1.80
N GLY A 101 5.77 0.71 -0.50
CA GLY A 101 5.35 1.65 0.55
C GLY A 101 3.86 2.01 0.49
N ALA A 102 3.04 1.14 -0.08
CA ALA A 102 1.59 1.33 -0.09
C ALA A 102 1.02 1.07 1.31
N LEU A 103 0.04 1.89 1.69
CA LEU A 103 -0.69 1.69 2.94
C LEU A 103 -1.55 0.43 2.84
N THR A 104 -1.64 -0.31 3.94
CA THR A 104 -2.70 -1.31 4.09
C THR A 104 -4.05 -0.61 4.24
N ASP A 105 -5.14 -1.33 3.96
CA ASP A 105 -6.49 -0.80 4.12
C ASP A 105 -6.73 -0.24 5.54
N ALA A 106 -6.20 -0.92 6.55
CA ALA A 106 -6.28 -0.47 7.94
C ALA A 106 -5.53 0.86 8.17
N GLN A 107 -4.32 1.00 7.62
CA GLN A 107 -3.55 2.24 7.71
C GLN A 107 -4.21 3.38 6.94
N ALA A 108 -4.77 3.09 5.76
CA ALA A 108 -5.49 4.06 4.94
C ALA A 108 -6.76 4.57 5.65
N ALA A 109 -7.55 3.66 6.25
CA ALA A 109 -8.73 4.02 7.04
C ALA A 109 -8.36 4.94 8.21
N GLN A 110 -7.29 4.63 8.94
CA GLN A 110 -6.83 5.48 10.04
C GLN A 110 -6.32 6.85 9.56
N LYS A 111 -5.59 6.89 8.45
CA LYS A 111 -4.95 8.11 7.96
C LYS A 111 -5.96 9.08 7.33
N TYR A 112 -6.92 8.56 6.56
CA TYR A 112 -7.78 9.38 5.70
C TYR A 112 -9.25 9.42 6.15
N ALA A 113 -9.82 8.33 6.69
CA ALA A 113 -11.23 8.31 7.04
C ALA A 113 -11.52 8.99 8.40
N LEU A 114 -10.64 8.83 9.39
CA LEU A 114 -10.89 9.29 10.77
C LEU A 114 -10.54 10.78 11.00
N ARG A 115 -9.77 11.43 10.12
CA ARG A 115 -9.25 12.78 10.38
C ARG A 115 -10.18 13.92 9.96
N SER A 116 -11.13 13.66 9.08
CA SER A 116 -12.01 14.69 8.51
C SER A 116 -13.24 14.99 9.40
N ILE A 117 -13.53 14.16 10.40
CA ILE A 117 -14.70 14.31 11.28
C ILE A 117 -14.23 14.23 12.73
N LYS A 118 -14.05 15.40 13.35
CA LYS A 118 -13.57 15.54 14.74
C LYS A 118 -14.60 16.26 15.59
N VAL A 119 -14.74 15.83 16.85
CA VAL A 119 -15.43 16.58 17.90
C VAL A 119 -14.40 16.97 18.95
N ASN A 120 -14.25 18.27 19.23
CA ASN A 120 -13.23 18.79 20.14
C ASN A 120 -11.81 18.27 19.81
N GLY A 121 -11.43 18.26 18.53
CA GLY A 121 -10.11 17.79 18.07
C GLY A 121 -9.89 16.28 18.09
N LYS A 122 -10.84 15.48 18.61
CA LYS A 122 -10.76 14.02 18.67
C LYS A 122 -11.51 13.38 17.49
N PRO A 123 -10.90 12.41 16.78
CA PRO A 123 -11.53 11.72 15.66
C PRO A 123 -12.72 10.86 16.11
N LEU A 124 -13.78 10.79 15.29
CA LEU A 124 -14.90 9.86 15.50
C LEU A 124 -14.57 8.49 14.92
N SER A 125 -14.82 7.41 15.67
CA SER A 125 -14.54 6.02 15.28
C SER A 125 -15.80 5.20 14.93
N ALA A 126 -16.98 5.78 15.09
CA ALA A 126 -18.29 5.17 14.83
C ALA A 126 -19.35 6.27 14.64
N ASP A 127 -20.57 5.88 14.30
CA ASP A 127 -21.71 6.78 14.20
C ASP A 127 -22.00 7.48 15.54
N VAL A 128 -22.48 8.72 15.46
CA VAL A 128 -22.86 9.52 16.62
C VAL A 128 -24.38 9.52 16.71
N ASN A 129 -24.91 8.87 17.75
CA ASN A 129 -26.31 8.97 18.14
C ASN A 129 -26.42 9.95 19.32
N LEU A 130 -27.20 11.02 19.17
CA LEU A 130 -27.46 11.99 20.24
C LEU A 130 -28.93 11.94 20.63
N LEU A 131 -29.19 11.53 21.87
CA LEU A 131 -30.48 11.62 22.51
C LEU A 131 -30.62 12.98 23.21
N ALA A 132 -31.85 13.37 23.54
CA ALA A 132 -32.10 14.64 24.22
C ALA A 132 -31.29 14.76 25.54
N GLY A 133 -31.20 13.67 26.29
CA GLY A 133 -30.43 13.61 27.53
C GLY A 133 -28.92 13.85 27.34
N ASP A 134 -28.36 13.47 26.18
CA ASP A 134 -26.92 13.58 25.91
C ASP A 134 -26.46 15.04 25.76
N VAL A 135 -27.39 15.94 25.42
CA VAL A 135 -27.13 17.37 25.20
C VAL A 135 -27.90 18.26 26.19
N ASN A 136 -28.39 17.69 27.28
CA ASN A 136 -29.21 18.38 28.28
C ASN A 136 -30.42 19.11 27.68
N ALA A 137 -31.00 18.52 26.63
CA ALA A 137 -32.26 18.95 26.04
C ALA A 137 -33.43 18.13 26.62
N TRP A 138 -34.64 18.67 26.52
CA TRP A 138 -35.84 17.94 26.90
C TRP A 138 -36.29 17.03 25.77
N ASN A 139 -36.73 15.83 26.09
CA ASN A 139 -37.35 14.94 25.13
C ASN A 139 -38.78 15.41 24.80
N LYS A 140 -39.40 14.81 23.78
CA LYS A 140 -40.74 15.18 23.32
C LYS A 140 -41.79 15.12 24.44
N THR A 141 -41.81 14.04 25.23
CA THR A 141 -42.76 13.87 26.33
C THR A 141 -42.60 14.93 27.41
N GLU A 142 -41.35 15.26 27.77
CA GLU A 142 -41.07 16.31 28.75
C GLU A 142 -41.48 17.71 28.26
N ALA A 143 -41.27 17.98 26.97
CA ALA A 143 -41.69 19.24 26.35
C ALA A 143 -43.22 19.35 26.30
N ASP A 144 -43.90 18.29 25.85
CA ASP A 144 -45.37 18.23 25.76
C ASP A 144 -46.03 18.38 27.13
N GLY A 145 -45.39 17.90 28.21
CA GLY A 145 -45.89 18.07 29.58
C GLY A 145 -45.63 19.44 30.20
N ARG A 146 -44.67 20.22 29.69
CA ARG A 146 -44.29 21.53 30.26
C ARG A 146 -44.86 22.72 29.52
N TYR A 147 -45.08 22.61 28.21
CA TYR A 147 -45.45 23.72 27.36
C TYR A 147 -46.83 23.52 26.72
N LEU A 148 -47.60 24.61 26.64
CA LEU A 148 -48.86 24.66 25.90
C LEU A 148 -48.58 24.83 24.41
N ALA A 149 -49.42 24.24 23.55
CA ALA A 149 -49.31 24.43 22.11
C ALA A 149 -49.58 25.89 21.72
N LYS A 150 -48.87 26.38 20.70
CA LYS A 150 -48.98 27.78 20.22
C LYS A 150 -50.37 28.10 19.65
N THR A 151 -51.04 27.11 19.07
CA THR A 151 -52.37 27.23 18.45
C THR A 151 -53.09 25.88 18.53
N GLY A 152 -54.35 25.90 18.94
CA GLY A 152 -55.13 24.68 19.15
C GLY A 152 -54.71 23.92 20.42
N GLY A 153 -55.64 23.16 21.01
CA GLY A 153 -55.44 22.43 22.27
C GLY A 153 -56.41 22.86 23.37
N ASN A 154 -56.72 21.94 24.27
CA ASN A 154 -57.60 22.20 25.41
C ASN A 154 -56.74 22.60 26.61
N ILE A 155 -56.97 23.81 27.13
CA ILE A 155 -56.37 24.24 28.40
C ILE A 155 -57.28 23.72 29.53
N THR A 156 -56.74 22.92 30.43
CA THR A 156 -57.44 22.41 31.61
C THR A 156 -56.80 22.98 32.88
N GLY A 157 -57.59 23.17 33.94
CA GLY A 157 -57.14 23.80 35.20
C GLY A 157 -57.43 25.30 35.30
N GLY A 158 -56.98 25.93 36.38
CA GLY A 158 -57.22 27.35 36.65
C GLY A 158 -56.40 28.25 35.74
N ILE A 159 -57.08 29.01 34.88
CA ILE A 159 -56.43 29.98 33.99
C ILE A 159 -56.32 31.31 34.71
N SER A 160 -55.10 31.71 35.06
CA SER A 160 -54.81 33.07 35.56
C SER A 160 -54.40 33.94 34.38
N SER A 161 -55.28 34.85 33.96
CA SER A 161 -55.02 35.82 32.89
C SER A 161 -55.08 37.24 33.45
N SER A 162 -54.16 38.10 33.02
CA SER A 162 -54.14 39.52 33.40
C SER A 162 -55.13 40.38 32.60
N SER A 163 -55.79 39.80 31.59
CA SER A 163 -56.85 40.40 30.80
C SER A 163 -57.89 39.35 30.48
N TRP A 164 -59.18 39.68 30.61
CA TRP A 164 -60.30 38.78 30.37
C TRP A 164 -60.14 38.00 29.05
N VAL A 165 -60.20 36.68 29.14
CA VAL A 165 -60.27 35.79 27.97
C VAL A 165 -61.65 36.01 27.33
N SER A 166 -61.73 36.85 26.29
CA SER A 166 -62.98 37.05 25.55
C SER A 166 -63.25 35.82 24.68
N ALA A 167 -63.98 34.84 25.21
CA ALA A 167 -64.54 33.75 24.41
C ALA A 167 -65.75 34.29 23.63
N ALA A 168 -65.55 34.66 22.36
CA ALA A 168 -66.66 34.82 21.43
C ALA A 168 -67.05 33.42 20.94
N ALA A 169 -68.22 32.96 21.36
CA ALA A 169 -68.86 31.77 20.81
C ALA A 169 -69.36 32.06 19.39
N LEU A 170 -69.06 31.16 18.45
CA LEU A 170 -69.84 30.82 17.25
C LEU A 170 -69.33 29.48 16.69
#